data_AF-A0A535KX22-F1
#
_entry.id   AF-A0A535KX22-F1
#
_cell.length_a   1.000
_cell.length_b   1.000
_cell.length_c   1.000
_cell.angle_alpha   90.00
_cell.angle_beta   90.00
_cell.angle_gamma   90.00
#
_symmetry.space_group_name_H-M   'P 1'
#
loop_
_entity.id
_entity.type
_entity.pdbx_description
1 polymer ?
#
loop_
_entity_poly.entity_id
_entity_poly.type
_entity_poly.pdbx_seq_one_letter_code
_entity_poly.pdbx_strand_id
1 'polypeptide(L)' 'MSIEGRDYPPVTVDIDAEHVNAFAWAIGADPDDGVPPTYASVYSLGATAPQLFGDEEAAIDFGKLLHAEQ' A
#
# COMPACT_ATOMS: atom_id res chain seq x y z
N MET A 1 12.72 6.70 21.26
CA MET A 1 13.58 5.60 20.76
C MET A 1 13.93 5.94 19.32
N SER A 2 14.78 5.14 18.65
CA SER A 2 15.01 5.34 17.22
C SER A 2 13.90 4.64 16.43
N ILE A 3 13.41 5.27 15.37
CA ILE A 3 12.48 4.66 14.39
C ILE A 3 13.21 3.69 13.47
N GLU A 4 14.51 3.89 13.28
CA GLU A 4 15.34 3.01 12.48
C GLU A 4 15.31 1.57 13.03
N GLY A 5 15.00 0.61 12.15
CA GLY A 5 14.89 -0.81 12.51
C GLY A 5 13.59 -1.19 13.23
N ARG A 6 12.55 -0.36 13.19
CA ARG A 6 11.24 -0.69 13.77
C ARG A 6 10.53 -1.78 12.98
N ASP A 7 10.08 -2.82 13.68
CA ASP A 7 9.17 -3.83 13.16
C ASP A 7 7.72 -3.49 13.52
N TYR A 8 6.83 -3.60 12.55
CA TYR A 8 5.39 -3.48 12.76
C TYR A 8 4.74 -4.88 12.75
N PRO A 9 3.65 -5.09 13.52
CA PRO A 9 2.93 -6.35 13.48
C PRO A 9 2.47 -6.73 12.06
N PRO A 10 2.40 -8.03 11.74
CA PRO A 10 1.90 -8.48 10.45
C PRO A 10 0.42 -8.10 10.28
N VAL A 11 0.05 -7.76 9.06
CA VAL A 11 -1.33 -7.45 8.65
C VAL A 11 -1.82 -8.48 7.64
N THR A 12 -3.14 -8.68 7.62
CA THR A 12 -3.80 -9.54 6.63
C THR A 12 -4.67 -8.68 5.72
N VAL A 13 -4.67 -9.01 4.43
CA VAL A 13 -5.55 -8.38 3.44
C VAL A 13 -6.15 -9.46 2.56
N ASP A 14 -7.45 -9.36 2.33
CA ASP A 14 -8.16 -10.19 1.36
C ASP A 14 -8.05 -9.53 -0.01
N ILE A 15 -7.63 -10.29 -1.02
CA ILE A 15 -7.58 -9.82 -2.40
C ILE A 15 -8.96 -10.03 -3.03
N ASP A 16 -9.69 -8.93 -3.18
CA ASP A 16 -10.99 -8.90 -3.84
C ASP A 16 -10.84 -8.74 -5.36
N ALA A 17 -11.50 -9.61 -6.13
CA ALA A 17 -11.53 -9.56 -7.58
C ALA A 17 -12.16 -8.27 -8.13
N GLU A 18 -13.19 -7.72 -7.47
CA GLU A 18 -13.82 -6.46 -7.90
C GLU A 18 -12.80 -5.31 -7.82
N HIS A 19 -12.02 -5.26 -6.75
CA HIS A 19 -10.99 -4.24 -6.56
C HIS A 19 -9.80 -4.41 -7.52
N VAL A 20 -9.38 -5.65 -7.78
CA VAL A 20 -8.36 -5.95 -8.80
C VAL A 20 -8.82 -5.45 -10.18
N ASN A 21 -10.05 -5.74 -10.57
CA ASN A 21 -10.59 -5.35 -11.86
C ASN A 21 -10.70 -3.83 -11.99
N ALA A 22 -11.14 -3.16 -10.91
CA ALA A 22 -11.19 -1.70 -10.86
C ALA A 22 -9.78 -1.09 -10.99
N PHE A 23 -8.78 -1.67 -10.33
CA PHE A 23 -7.39 -1.23 -10.46
C PHE A 23 -6.86 -1.43 -11.88
N ALA A 24 -7.04 -2.62 -12.46
CA ALA A 24 -6.61 -2.93 -13.82
C ALA A 24 -7.17 -1.90 -14.81
N TRP A 25 -8.48 -1.64 -14.74
CA TRP A 25 -9.14 -0.64 -15.57
C TRP A 25 -8.59 0.77 -15.34
N ALA A 26 -8.37 1.18 -14.09
CA ALA A 26 -7.88 2.51 -13.74
C ALA A 26 -6.46 2.80 -14.25
N ILE A 27 -5.61 1.78 -14.38
CA ILE A 27 -4.25 1.92 -14.93
C ILE A 27 -4.18 1.66 -16.45
N GLY A 28 -5.32 1.39 -17.10
CA GLY A 28 -5.39 1.09 -18.53
C GLY A 28 -4.97 -0.32 -18.92
N ALA A 29 -4.96 -1.26 -17.97
CA ALA A 29 -4.78 -2.68 -18.24
C ALA A 29 -6.13 -3.37 -18.53
N ASP A 30 -6.08 -4.53 -19.19
CA ASP A 30 -7.25 -5.38 -19.40
C ASP A 30 -7.56 -6.21 -18.14
N PRO A 31 -8.75 -6.10 -17.53
CA PRO A 31 -9.14 -6.93 -16.39
C PRO A 31 -9.15 -8.43 -16.67
N ASP A 32 -9.34 -8.84 -17.94
CA ASP A 32 -9.40 -10.26 -18.32
C ASP A 32 -8.00 -10.91 -18.43
N ASP A 33 -6.92 -10.11 -18.43
CA ASP A 33 -5.52 -10.58 -18.47
C ASP A 33 -4.99 -11.04 -17.09
N GLY A 34 -5.83 -10.97 -16.05
CA GLY A 34 -5.51 -11.38 -14.68
C GLY A 34 -5.02 -10.23 -13.80
N VAL A 35 -4.43 -10.57 -12.64
CA VAL A 35 -3.99 -9.58 -11.65
C VAL A 35 -2.77 -8.83 -12.17
N PRO A 36 -2.81 -7.50 -12.34
CA PRO A 36 -1.62 -6.75 -12.74
C PRO A 36 -0.50 -6.93 -11.70
N PRO A 37 0.76 -7.20 -12.09
CA PRO A 37 1.85 -7.43 -11.13
C PRO A 37 2.06 -6.29 -10.14
N THR A 38 1.80 -5.05 -10.55
CA THR A 38 1.90 -3.83 -9.72
C THR A 38 0.76 -3.66 -8.72
N TYR A 39 -0.30 -4.47 -8.80
CA TYR A 39 -1.36 -4.50 -7.79
C TYR A 39 -0.80 -4.89 -6.40
N ALA A 40 0.33 -5.58 -6.36
CA ALA A 40 1.03 -5.89 -5.12
C ALA A 40 1.39 -4.66 -4.29
N SER A 41 1.75 -3.55 -4.93
CA SER A 41 2.02 -2.27 -4.25
C SER A 41 0.76 -1.70 -3.59
N VAL A 42 -0.41 -1.92 -4.18
CA VAL A 42 -1.69 -1.40 -3.66
C VAL A 42 -2.08 -2.11 -2.37
N TYR A 43 -2.13 -3.46 -2.37
CA TYR A 43 -2.53 -4.18 -1.15
C TYR A 43 -1.46 -4.05 -0.05
N SER A 44 -0.17 -4.04 -0.42
CA SER A 44 0.92 -3.98 0.56
C SER A 44 0.93 -2.62 1.27
N LEU A 45 0.84 -1.52 0.51
CA LEU A 45 0.80 -0.19 1.09
C LEU A 45 -0.53 0.07 1.79
N GLY A 46 -1.66 -0.29 1.17
CA GLY A 46 -2.99 -0.06 1.75
C GLY A 46 -3.17 -0.72 3.12
N ALA A 47 -2.71 -1.96 3.28
CA ALA A 47 -2.81 -2.69 4.54
C ALA A 47 -1.84 -2.18 5.62
N THR A 48 -0.67 -1.65 5.23
CA THR A 48 0.38 -1.22 6.17
C THR A 48 0.40 0.28 6.44
N ALA A 49 -0.24 1.09 5.60
CA ALA A 49 -0.27 2.55 5.72
C ALA A 49 -0.77 3.05 7.08
N PRO A 50 -1.85 2.49 7.69
CA PRO A 50 -2.32 2.95 8.99
C PRO A 50 -1.27 2.81 10.10
N GLN A 51 -0.51 1.72 10.12
CA GLN A 51 0.51 1.49 11.14
C GLN A 51 1.81 2.27 10.87
N LEU A 52 2.20 2.41 9.61
CA LEU A 52 3.42 3.15 9.22
C LEU A 52 3.26 4.64 9.49
N PHE A 53 2.16 5.23 9.02
CA PHE A 53 1.99 6.67 9.05
C PHE A 53 1.15 7.18 10.22
N GLY A 54 0.49 6.28 10.96
CA GLY A 54 -0.15 6.58 12.24
C GLY A 54 0.81 6.47 13.43
N ASP A 55 2.06 6.09 13.22
CA ASP A 55 3.07 6.00 14.27
C ASP A 55 3.44 7.40 14.80
N GLU A 56 2.98 7.72 16.00
CA GLU A 56 3.21 9.01 16.66
C GLU A 56 4.70 9.31 16.88
N GLU A 57 5.53 8.27 17.03
CA GLU A 57 6.96 8.44 17.23
C GLU A 57 7.68 8.72 15.90
N ALA A 58 7.15 8.21 14.78
CA ALA A 58 7.63 8.56 13.44
C ALA A 58 7.21 9.97 13.02
N ALA A 59 6.12 10.49 13.60
CA ALA A 59 5.65 11.86 13.47
C ALA A 59 5.56 12.35 12.00
N ILE A 60 5.06 11.47 11.11
CA ILE A 60 4.95 11.77 9.68
C ILE A 60 3.82 12.77 9.41
N ASP A 61 4.17 13.89 8.78
CA ASP A 61 3.22 14.83 8.19
C ASP A 61 2.89 14.41 6.76
N PHE A 62 1.76 13.71 6.59
CA PHE A 62 1.26 13.28 5.28
C PHE A 62 1.12 14.41 4.26
N GLY A 63 0.82 15.64 4.69
CA GLY A 63 0.68 16.78 3.79
C GLY A 63 2.02 17.21 3.15
N LYS A 64 3.13 16.69 3.67
CA LYS A 64 4.49 16.95 3.17
C LYS A 64 5.21 15.67 2.69
N LEU A 65 4.52 14.54 2.67
CA LEU A 65 5.10 13.26 2.25
C LEU A 65 5.13 13.17 0.72
N LEU A 66 6.29 12.81 0.17
CA LEU A 66 6.48 12.54 -1.24
C LEU A 66 6.83 11.07 -1.44
N HIS A 67 6.19 10.44 -2.42
CA HIS A 67 6.58 9.12 -2.90
C HIS A 67 7.66 9.29 -3.96
N ALA A 68 8.92 9.08 -3.58
CA ALA A 68 10.08 9.34 -4.44
C ALA A 68 10.44 8.15 -5.35
N GLU A 69 10.38 6.94 -4.79
CA GLU A 69 10.72 5.67 -5.44
C GLU A 69 9.75 4.57 -5.00
N GLN A 70 9.77 3.44 -5.72
CA GLN A 70 9.04 2.22 -5.39
C GLN A 70 10.03 1.06 -5.24
#